data_AF-A0A5P2YBG9-F1
#
_entry.id   AF-A0A5P2YBG9-F1
#
_cell.length_a   1.000
_cell.length_b   1.000
_cell.length_c   1.000
_cell.angle_alpha   90.00
_cell.angle_beta   90.00
_cell.angle_gamma   90.00
#
_symmetry.space_group_name_H-M   'P 1'
#
loop_
_entity.id
_entity.type
_entity.pdbx_description
1 polymer ?
#
loop_
_entity_poly.entity_id
_entity_poly.type
_entity_poly.pdbx_seq_one_letter_code
_entity_poly.pdbx_strand_id
1 'polypeptide(L)'
;SYYVRLQYNGEVLPFKTKIDGVTYKSGKDNNSPLKASFLAGGGAFGYKMDDIRVDVEGLYSQLSKDADVVDTPPAVVESLTAFSGLVNVYYDIAIEDMPITPYVGVGVGAAYVSNPLVTEVTGDKKSGFGFAYQAKAGVSYDV
;
A
#
# COMPACT_ATOMS: atom_id res chain seq x y z
N SER A 1 -23.77 -5.86 8.20
CA SER A 1 -24.22 -4.50 7.85
C SER A 1 -23.26 -3.86 6.86
N TYR A 2 -23.73 -2.96 5.98
CA TYR A 2 -22.88 -2.19 5.05
C TYR A 2 -22.42 -0.89 5.68
N TYR A 3 -21.21 -0.44 5.36
CA TYR A 3 -20.69 0.84 5.82
C TYR A 3 -19.66 1.42 4.84
N VAL A 4 -19.41 2.72 4.97
CA VAL A 4 -18.36 3.46 4.25
C VAL A 4 -17.38 3.99 5.28
N ARG A 5 -16.09 3.86 5.01
CA ARG A 5 -15.02 4.37 5.88
C ARG A 5 -14.07 5.23 5.06
N LEU A 6 -13.89 6.48 5.50
CA LEU A 6 -12.72 7.27 5.10
C LEU A 6 -11.61 6.94 6.07
N GLN A 7 -10.42 6.66 5.54
CA GLN A 7 -9.29 6.28 6.36
C GLN A 7 -8.03 7.02 5.91
N TYR A 8 -7.30 7.49 6.91
CA TYR A 8 -5.95 7.96 6.76
C TYR A 8 -5.06 6.88 7.38
N ASN A 9 -4.33 6.15 6.54
CA ASN A 9 -3.53 5.03 7.01
C ASN A 9 -2.08 5.49 7.21
N GLY A 10 -1.56 5.28 8.41
CA GLY A 10 -0.12 5.28 8.65
C GLY A 10 0.51 4.00 8.10
N GLU A 11 0.42 3.81 6.79
CA GLU A 11 0.58 2.49 6.18
C GLU A 11 2.02 2.28 5.71
N VAL A 12 2.73 1.35 6.35
CA VAL A 12 3.92 0.71 5.77
C VAL A 12 3.42 -0.32 4.78
N LEU A 13 3.06 0.11 3.57
CA LEU A 13 2.76 -0.81 2.48
C LEU A 13 4.08 -1.23 1.85
N PRO A 14 4.52 -2.50 1.99
CA PRO A 14 5.68 -2.99 1.28
C PRO A 14 5.30 -3.17 -0.19
N PHE A 15 5.30 -2.08 -0.96
CA PHE A 15 5.28 -2.16 -2.41
C PHE A 15 6.62 -2.75 -2.85
N LYS A 16 6.69 -4.09 -2.90
CA LYS A 16 7.78 -4.80 -3.56
C LYS A 16 7.55 -4.73 -5.06
N THR A 17 7.83 -3.57 -5.64
CA THR A 17 7.85 -3.39 -7.09
C THR A 17 9.30 -3.44 -7.54
N LYS A 18 9.72 -4.57 -8.13
CA LYS A 18 10.96 -4.58 -8.91
C LYS A 18 10.71 -3.73 -10.14
N ILE A 19 11.61 -2.78 -10.39
CA ILE A 19 11.53 -1.89 -11.56
C ILE A 19 12.77 -2.15 -12.41
N ASP A 20 12.56 -2.53 -13.66
CA ASP A 20 13.61 -2.72 -14.64
C ASP A 20 14.18 -1.35 -15.06
N GLY A 21 15.48 -1.29 -15.36
CA GLY A 21 16.16 -0.03 -15.75
C GLY A 21 16.71 0.82 -14.60
N VAL A 22 16.54 0.39 -13.34
CA VAL A 22 17.16 1.02 -12.17
C VAL A 22 18.47 0.31 -11.82
N THR A 23 19.55 1.07 -11.64
CA THR A 23 20.80 0.55 -11.07
C THR A 23 20.64 0.45 -9.55
N TYR A 24 20.79 -0.75 -9.00
CA TYR A 24 20.69 -0.99 -7.55
C TYR A 24 22.09 -0.93 -6.92
N LYS A 25 22.17 -0.44 -5.68
CA LYS A 25 23.39 -0.56 -4.87
C LYS A 25 23.70 -2.03 -4.65
N SER A 26 25.00 -2.36 -4.57
CA SER A 26 25.47 -3.75 -4.38
C SER A 26 24.71 -4.49 -3.27
N GLY A 27 24.07 -5.61 -3.62
CA GLY A 27 23.31 -6.45 -2.69
C GLY A 27 21.89 -5.96 -2.39
N LYS A 28 21.37 -4.98 -3.13
CA LYS A 28 20.01 -4.42 -2.98
C LYS A 28 19.11 -4.69 -4.19
N ASP A 29 19.50 -5.59 -5.08
CA ASP A 29 18.80 -5.86 -6.35
C ASP A 29 17.36 -6.40 -6.18
N ASN A 30 17.06 -6.92 -4.98
CA ASN A 30 15.74 -7.44 -4.59
C ASN A 30 14.91 -6.43 -3.77
N ASN A 31 15.45 -5.24 -3.49
CA ASN A 31 14.76 -4.18 -2.76
C ASN A 31 13.96 -3.31 -3.72
N SER A 32 12.87 -2.71 -3.23
CA SER A 32 12.16 -1.70 -4.00
C SER A 32 13.03 -0.43 -4.08
N PRO A 33 13.20 0.18 -5.26
CA PRO A 33 13.88 1.48 -5.38
C PRO A 33 13.03 2.65 -4.84
N LEU A 34 11.79 2.38 -4.41
CA LEU A 34 10.85 3.34 -3.85
C LEU A 34 10.47 2.92 -2.42
N LYS A 35 10.49 3.89 -1.50
CA LYS A 35 9.93 3.78 -0.15
C LYS A 35 8.50 4.30 -0.17
N ALA A 36 7.57 3.57 0.44
CA ALA A 36 6.23 4.06 0.68
C ALA A 36 6.30 5.31 1.59
N SER A 37 5.61 6.40 1.21
CA SER A 37 5.45 7.55 2.09
C SER A 37 4.25 7.32 3.01
N PHE A 38 4.35 7.79 4.26
CA PHE A 38 3.33 7.70 5.30
C PHE A 38 2.05 8.54 5.01
N LEU A 39 1.88 8.99 3.77
CA LEU A 39 0.78 9.83 3.30
C LEU A 39 -0.09 9.03 2.31
N ALA A 40 -0.67 7.93 2.79
CA ALA A 40 -1.64 7.13 2.05
C ALA A 40 -3.06 7.49 2.51
N GLY A 41 -3.82 8.14 1.64
CA GLY A 41 -5.22 8.49 1.87
C GLY A 41 -6.12 7.59 1.03
N GLY A 42 -7.25 7.15 1.59
CA GLY A 42 -8.14 6.27 0.86
C GLY A 42 -9.54 6.17 1.41
N GLY A 43 -10.38 5.47 0.65
CA GLY A 43 -11.74 5.14 1.04
C GLY A 43 -11.95 3.63 1.00
N ALA A 44 -12.82 3.15 1.87
CA ALA A 44 -13.22 1.77 1.96
C ALA A 44 -14.74 1.64 1.94
N PHE A 45 -15.22 0.63 1.22
CA PHE A 45 -16.59 0.16 1.31
C PHE A 45 -16.58 -1.24 1.91
N GLY A 46 -17.29 -1.41 3.02
CA GLY A 46 -17.20 -2.59 3.85
C GLY A 46 -18.53 -3.27 4.09
N TYR A 47 -18.47 -4.58 4.31
CA TYR A 47 -19.57 -5.38 4.81
C TYR A 47 -19.12 -6.19 6.02
N LYS A 48 -19.85 -6.06 7.13
CA LYS A 48 -19.64 -6.82 8.36
C LYS A 48 -20.64 -7.98 8.46
N MET A 49 -20.12 -9.17 8.74
CA MET A 49 -20.81 -10.44 9.01
C MET A 49 -20.35 -10.94 10.38
N ASP A 50 -21.11 -10.65 11.43
CA ASP A 50 -20.74 -10.99 12.82
C ASP A 50 -19.32 -10.51 13.16
N ASP A 51 -18.39 -11.43 13.44
CA ASP A 51 -16.99 -11.12 13.76
C ASP A 51 -16.09 -10.92 12.53
N ILE A 52 -16.60 -11.22 11.33
CA ILE A 52 -15.85 -11.09 10.09
C ILE A 52 -16.28 -9.82 9.35
N ARG A 53 -15.31 -9.12 8.77
CA ARG A 53 -15.55 -7.91 8.00
C ARG A 53 -14.76 -7.96 6.71
N VAL A 54 -15.39 -7.59 5.60
CA VAL A 54 -14.76 -7.56 4.29
C VAL A 54 -14.84 -6.15 3.74
N ASP A 55 -13.69 -5.56 3.39
CA ASP A 55 -13.62 -4.20 2.85
C ASP A 55 -12.94 -4.19 1.48
N VAL A 56 -13.55 -3.47 0.55
CA VAL A 56 -12.92 -3.07 -0.71
C VAL A 56 -12.37 -1.67 -0.52
N GLU A 57 -11.06 -1.51 -0.70
CA GLU A 57 -10.32 -0.28 -0.45
C GLU A 57 -9.70 0.26 -1.73
N GLY A 58 -9.82 1.57 -1.93
CA GLY A 58 -9.04 2.32 -2.90
C GLY A 58 -8.10 3.27 -2.18
N LEU A 59 -6.80 3.16 -2.45
CA LEU A 59 -5.76 3.96 -1.82
C LEU A 59 -5.02 4.80 -2.86
N TYR A 60 -4.75 6.05 -2.49
CA TYR A 60 -3.83 6.95 -3.17
C TYR A 60 -2.61 7.14 -2.29
N SER A 61 -1.41 6.89 -2.83
CA SER A 61 -0.16 7.02 -2.10
C SER A 61 0.88 7.78 -2.92
N GLN A 62 1.67 8.60 -2.24
CA GLN A 62 2.93 9.07 -2.80
C GLN A 62 4.06 8.15 -2.32
N LEU A 63 4.94 7.73 -3.22
CA LEU A 63 6.14 6.98 -2.91
C LEU A 63 7.34 7.89 -3.14
N SER A 64 8.35 7.81 -2.28
CA SER A 64 9.59 8.57 -2.41
C SER A 64 10.73 7.67 -2.83
N LYS A 65 11.72 8.23 -3.51
CA LYS A 65 12.95 7.51 -3.87
C LYS A 65 13.65 6.94 -2.64
N ASP A 66 14.08 5.68 -2.73
CA ASP A 66 14.94 5.07 -1.72
C ASP A 66 16.42 5.26 -2.05
N ALA A 67 17.04 6.29 -1.46
CA ALA A 67 18.45 6.57 -1.63
C ALA A 67 19.38 5.47 -1.09
N ASP A 68 18.90 4.55 -0.25
CA ASP A 68 19.69 3.42 0.28
C ASP A 68 19.69 2.20 -0.67
N VAL A 69 18.83 2.22 -1.69
CA VAL A 69 18.66 1.13 -2.65
C VAL A 69 19.12 1.53 -4.04
N VAL A 70 18.86 2.77 -4.46
CA VAL A 70 19.18 3.25 -5.80
C VAL A 70 20.63 3.70 -5.89
N ASP A 71 21.37 3.17 -6.86
CA ASP A 71 22.67 3.70 -7.31
C ASP A 71 22.44 4.67 -8.48
N THR A 72 23.23 5.73 -8.57
CA THR A 72 22.96 6.83 -9.52
C THR A 72 23.99 6.76 -10.63
N PRO A 73 23.72 6.80 -11.97
CA PRO A 73 22.49 7.02 -12.77
C PRO A 73 22.05 5.78 -13.63
N PRO A 74 20.91 5.82 -14.39
CA PRO A 74 20.01 6.95 -14.64
C PRO A 74 19.03 7.26 -13.49
N ALA A 75 18.51 8.49 -13.53
CA ALA A 75 17.85 9.14 -12.40
C ALA A 75 16.43 8.60 -12.17
N VAL A 76 16.22 7.96 -11.02
CA VAL A 76 14.89 7.75 -10.43
C VAL A 76 14.35 9.09 -9.93
N VAL A 77 13.09 9.41 -10.25
CA VAL A 77 12.39 10.62 -9.78
C VAL A 77 12.28 10.63 -8.25
N GLU A 78 12.22 11.82 -7.65
CA GLU A 78 12.21 11.97 -6.18
C GLU A 78 10.92 11.43 -5.53
N SER A 79 9.78 11.57 -6.23
CA SER A 79 8.51 11.03 -5.80
C SER A 79 7.64 10.57 -6.97
N LEU A 80 6.76 9.61 -6.71
CA LEU A 80 5.80 9.04 -7.65
C LEU A 80 4.45 8.88 -6.99
N THR A 81 3.41 8.93 -7.80
CA THR A 81 2.07 8.54 -7.40
C THR A 81 1.85 7.06 -7.65
N ALA A 82 1.23 6.38 -6.69
CA ALA A 82 0.66 5.05 -6.86
C ALA A 82 -0.82 5.05 -6.46
N PHE A 83 -1.58 4.24 -7.19
CA PHE A 83 -2.96 3.91 -6.86
C PHE A 83 -3.02 2.42 -6.55
N SER A 84 -3.72 2.01 -5.50
CA SER A 84 -3.93 0.59 -5.25
C SER A 84 -5.37 0.29 -4.89
N GLY A 85 -5.84 -0.84 -5.39
CA GLY A 85 -7.11 -1.44 -5.00
C GLY A 85 -6.83 -2.71 -4.21
N LEU A 86 -7.39 -2.82 -3.00
CA LEU A 86 -7.22 -3.98 -2.14
C LEU A 86 -8.57 -4.51 -1.67
N VAL A 87 -8.65 -5.83 -1.53
CA VAL A 87 -9.72 -6.48 -0.77
C VAL A 87 -9.12 -6.92 0.55
N ASN A 88 -9.79 -6.58 1.64
CA ASN A 88 -9.37 -6.85 3.00
C ASN A 88 -10.39 -7.72 3.69
N VAL A 89 -9.89 -8.62 4.52
CA VAL A 89 -10.69 -9.39 5.46
C VAL A 89 -10.17 -9.08 6.85
N TYR A 90 -11.09 -8.80 7.77
CA TYR A 90 -10.80 -8.52 9.17
C TYR A 90 -11.56 -9.51 10.05
N TYR A 91 -10.97 -9.76 11.20
CA TYR A 91 -11.54 -10.48 12.31
C TYR A 91 -11.59 -9.53 13.51
N ASP A 92 -12.80 -9.22 13.96
CA ASP A 92 -13.08 -8.45 15.15
C ASP A 92 -12.96 -9.42 16.36
N ILE A 93 -12.10 -9.07 17.32
CA ILE A 93 -11.89 -9.84 18.54
C ILE A 93 -12.90 -9.35 19.58
N ALA A 94 -13.89 -10.19 19.87
CA ALA A 94 -14.85 -9.90 20.93
C ALA A 94 -14.16 -9.94 22.30
N ILE A 95 -14.27 -8.83 23.04
CA ILE A 95 -13.90 -8.76 24.45
C ILE A 95 -15.18 -8.40 25.21
N GLU A 96 -15.62 -9.32 26.07
CA GLU A 96 -16.78 -9.10 26.93
C GLU A 96 -16.53 -7.91 27.87
N ASP A 97 -17.60 -7.16 28.15
CA ASP A 97 -17.62 -6.04 29.11
C ASP A 97 -16.68 -4.86 28.80
N MET A 98 -16.25 -4.70 27.54
CA MET A 98 -15.45 -3.55 27.09
C MET A 98 -16.10 -2.79 25.92
N PRO A 99 -16.08 -1.44 25.91
CA PRO A 99 -16.61 -0.63 24.80
C PRO A 99 -15.68 -0.61 23.58
N ILE A 100 -14.58 -1.37 23.61
CA ILE A 100 -13.59 -1.46 22.53
C ILE A 100 -13.64 -2.84 21.90
N THR A 101 -13.54 -2.87 20.58
CA THR A 101 -13.44 -4.10 19.80
C THR A 101 -12.12 -4.07 19.01
N PRO A 102 -11.06 -4.72 19.51
CA PRO A 102 -9.84 -4.89 18.73
C PRO A 102 -10.13 -5.70 17.46
N TYR A 103 -9.38 -5.45 16.41
CA TYR A 103 -9.47 -6.21 15.17
C TYR A 103 -8.10 -6.39 14.54
N VAL A 104 -7.97 -7.48 13.79
CA VAL A 104 -6.83 -7.74 12.91
C VAL A 104 -7.36 -8.03 11.51
N GLY A 105 -6.56 -7.73 10.49
CA GLY A 105 -6.96 -8.00 9.12
C GLY A 105 -5.78 -8.15 8.18
N VAL A 106 -6.07 -8.77 7.06
CA VAL A 106 -5.13 -8.95 5.96
C VAL A 106 -5.82 -8.55 4.66
N GLY A 107 -5.04 -7.97 3.75
CA GLY A 107 -5.53 -7.57 2.46
C GLY A 107 -4.56 -7.93 1.36
N VAL A 108 -5.13 -8.18 0.18
CA VAL A 108 -4.40 -8.45 -1.05
C VAL A 108 -5.04 -7.67 -2.19
N GLY A 109 -4.23 -7.33 -3.18
CA GLY A 109 -4.70 -6.53 -4.30
C GLY A 109 -3.61 -6.23 -5.31
N ALA A 110 -3.84 -5.16 -6.05
CA ALA A 110 -2.92 -4.68 -7.06
C ALA A 110 -2.70 -3.18 -6.90
N ALA A 111 -1.47 -2.76 -7.20
CA ALA A 111 -1.09 -1.37 -7.30
C ALA A 111 -0.75 -1.04 -8.75
N TYR A 112 -1.09 0.16 -9.17
CA TYR A 112 -0.68 0.77 -10.42
C TYR A 112 0.30 1.89 -10.11
N VAL A 113 1.51 1.79 -10.65
CA VAL A 113 2.63 2.71 -10.38
C VAL A 113 3.17 3.25 -11.70
N SER A 114 3.43 4.56 -11.74
CA SER A 114 4.06 5.21 -12.89
C SER A 114 5.54 4.85 -13.00
N ASN A 115 6.10 4.97 -14.22
CA ASN A 115 7.52 4.73 -14.45
C ASN A 115 8.37 5.67 -13.56
N PRO A 116 9.30 5.13 -12.76
CA PRO A 116 10.12 5.93 -11.86
C PRO A 116 11.28 6.68 -12.52
N LEU A 117 11.53 6.50 -13.81
CA LEU A 117 12.67 7.11 -14.51
C LEU A 117 12.36 8.58 -14.88
N VAL A 118 13.31 9.49 -14.57
CA VAL A 118 13.23 10.92 -14.92
C VAL A 118 13.20 11.13 -16.44
N THR A 119 13.92 10.28 -17.18
CA THR A 119 13.90 10.24 -18.64
C THR A 119 13.46 8.85 -19.08
N GLU A 120 12.27 8.73 -19.65
CA GLU A 120 11.79 7.49 -20.26
C GLU A 120 12.81 7.03 -21.31
N VAL A 121 13.36 5.83 -21.16
CA VAL A 121 14.23 5.24 -22.19
C VAL A 121 13.32 4.74 -23.32
N THR A 122 13.75 4.92 -24.56
CA THR A 122 12.96 4.49 -25.73
C THR A 122 12.63 2.99 -25.64
N GLY A 123 11.34 2.66 -25.51
CA GLY A 123 10.86 1.28 -25.38
C GLY A 123 10.35 0.91 -23.97
N ASP A 124 10.55 1.77 -22.97
CA ASP A 124 10.02 1.54 -21.63
C ASP A 124 8.51 1.76 -21.53
N LYS A 125 7.87 1.01 -20.62
CA LYS A 125 6.46 1.20 -20.28
C LYS A 125 6.31 2.43 -19.38
N LYS A 126 5.28 3.25 -19.63
CA LYS A 126 4.98 4.45 -18.83
C LYS A 126 4.47 4.15 -17.42
N SER A 127 4.03 2.92 -17.19
CA SER A 127 3.45 2.47 -15.93
C SER A 127 3.35 0.94 -15.90
N GLY A 128 3.07 0.39 -14.72
CA GLY A 128 2.88 -1.04 -14.54
C GLY A 128 2.00 -1.38 -13.34
N PHE A 129 1.54 -2.63 -13.33
CA PHE A 129 0.85 -3.22 -12.19
C PHE A 129 1.82 -4.02 -11.32
N GLY A 130 1.68 -3.89 -10.00
CA GLY A 130 2.37 -4.68 -8.99
C GLY A 130 1.39 -5.37 -8.05
N PHE A 131 1.82 -6.46 -7.44
CA PHE A 131 1.06 -7.10 -6.37
C PHE A 131 1.13 -6.25 -5.10
N ALA A 132 -0.01 -6.04 -4.45
CA ALA A 132 -0.13 -5.32 -3.19
C ALA A 132 -0.66 -6.25 -2.11
N TYR A 133 -0.11 -6.14 -0.91
CA TYR A 133 -0.60 -6.84 0.26
C TYR A 133 -0.43 -5.96 1.50
N GLN A 134 -1.30 -6.16 2.48
CA GLN A 134 -1.29 -5.39 3.71
C GLN A 134 -1.73 -6.23 4.90
N ALA A 135 -1.21 -5.88 6.07
CA ALA A 135 -1.69 -6.34 7.36
C ALA A 135 -2.18 -5.14 8.15
N LYS A 136 -3.30 -5.30 8.85
CA LYS A 136 -3.96 -4.23 9.62
C LYS A 136 -4.26 -4.74 11.01
N ALA A 137 -4.11 -3.85 11.99
CA ALA A 137 -4.59 -4.06 13.34
C ALA A 137 -5.10 -2.73 13.87
N GLY A 138 -6.16 -2.76 14.67
CA GLY A 138 -6.74 -1.56 15.25
C GLY A 138 -7.76 -1.87 16.32
N VAL A 139 -8.38 -0.82 16.85
CA VAL A 139 -9.48 -0.92 17.81
C VAL A 139 -10.65 -0.09 17.29
N SER A 140 -11.86 -0.66 17.35
CA SER A 140 -13.11 0.07 17.14
C SER A 140 -13.65 0.48 18.50
N TYR A 141 -14.23 1.67 18.61
CA TYR A 141 -14.95 2.13 19.81
C TYR A 141 -16.42 2.27 19.46
N ASP A 142 -17.30 1.65 20.25
CA ASP A 142 -18.75 1.78 20.09
C ASP A 142 -19.24 3.03 20.84
N VAL A 143 -19.94 3.94 20.16
CA VAL A 143 -20.40 5.24 20.71
C VAL A 143 -21.91 5.24 20.90
#